data_AF-A0A1C5U2T9-F1
#
_entry.id   AF-A0A1C5U2T9-F1
#
_cell.length_a   1.000
_cell.length_b   1.000
_cell.length_c   1.000
_cell.angle_alpha   90.00
_cell.angle_beta   90.00
_cell.angle_gamma   90.00
#
_symmetry.space_group_name_H-M   'P 1'
#
loop_
_entity.id
_entity.type
_entity.pdbx_description
1 polymer ?
#
loop_
_entity_poly.entity_id
_entity_poly.type
_entity_poly.pdbx_seq_one_letter_code
_entity_poly.pdbx_strand_id
1 'polypeptide(L)'
;MKKIVCAMLCILLVFSLSACGGNVNEVNTHNVESEIYSEEDIAAAIDTIKKEFKSNWNGCTLTEIYYAGDDSSKDYQDWADRNNADEVIVLLSSFDVDSSGGDGSLNPNSTYNDWKWILVRTNGGQWQHVDHGY
;
A
#
# COMPACT_ATOMS: atom_id res chain seq x y z
N MET A 1 13.86 -23.25 47.90
CA MET A 1 13.13 -22.42 46.92
C MET A 1 13.98 -21.22 46.48
N LYS A 2 14.98 -21.38 45.61
CA LYS A 2 15.80 -20.24 45.11
C LYS A 2 16.38 -20.40 43.70
N LYS A 3 16.00 -21.44 42.93
CA LYS A 3 16.55 -21.68 41.57
C LYS A 3 15.54 -21.56 40.42
N ILE A 4 14.26 -21.32 40.73
CA ILE A 4 13.19 -21.20 39.72
C ILE A 4 12.82 -19.72 39.47
N VAL A 5 13.36 -18.79 40.26
CA VAL A 5 13.02 -17.35 40.16
C VAL A 5 13.81 -16.63 39.05
N CYS A 6 14.96 -17.16 38.61
CA CYS A 6 15.72 -16.52 37.51
C CYS A 6 15.23 -16.90 36.10
N ALA A 7 14.48 -18.00 35.94
CA ALA A 7 14.05 -18.44 34.61
C ALA A 7 12.75 -17.75 34.13
N MET A 8 12.05 -17.04 35.02
CA MET A 8 10.81 -16.31 34.69
C MET A 8 11.03 -14.83 34.35
N LEU A 9 12.26 -14.32 34.36
CA LEU A 9 12.55 -12.94 33.97
C LEU A 9 12.97 -12.79 32.49
N CYS A 10 13.33 -13.88 31.81
CA CYS A 10 13.77 -13.83 30.41
C CYS A 10 12.63 -13.99 29.38
N ILE A 11 11.42 -14.34 29.83
CA ILE A 11 10.24 -14.53 28.96
C ILE A 11 9.35 -13.26 28.92
N LEU A 12 9.68 -12.26 29.74
CA LEU A 12 9.00 -10.95 29.78
C LEU A 12 9.64 -9.89 28.88
N LEU A 13 10.49 -10.26 27.94
CA LEU A 13 10.68 -9.47 26.71
C LEU A 13 9.54 -9.83 25.75
N VAL A 14 8.36 -9.43 26.22
CA VAL A 14 7.10 -9.39 25.51
C VAL A 14 7.37 -8.70 24.18
N PHE A 15 7.20 -9.44 23.09
CA PHE A 15 6.67 -8.97 21.82
C PHE A 15 6.73 -7.44 21.64
N SER A 16 7.93 -6.90 21.40
CA SER A 16 8.00 -5.66 20.63
C SER A 16 7.58 -6.05 19.23
N LEU A 17 6.27 -6.15 19.02
CA LEU A 17 5.65 -5.98 17.72
C LEU A 17 5.98 -4.54 17.34
N SER A 18 7.23 -4.29 16.94
CA SER A 18 7.50 -3.25 15.96
C SER A 18 6.55 -3.62 14.84
N ALA A 19 5.48 -2.85 14.70
CA ALA A 19 4.63 -2.90 13.53
C ALA A 19 5.54 -2.47 12.38
N CYS A 20 6.27 -3.44 11.84
CA CYS A 20 7.00 -3.30 10.61
C CYS A 20 5.92 -3.26 9.53
N GLY A 21 5.71 -2.10 8.95
CA GLY A 21 4.66 -1.83 8.00
C GLY A 21 4.00 -0.46 8.16
N GLY A 22 3.26 -0.08 7.13
CA GLY A 22 2.31 1.02 7.22
C GLY A 22 1.00 0.60 7.90
N ASN A 23 0.27 1.58 8.39
CA ASN A 23 -1.06 1.40 8.97
C ASN A 23 -2.13 1.52 7.87
N VAL A 24 -3.05 0.55 7.81
CA VAL A 24 -4.16 0.47 6.84
C VAL A 24 -5.53 0.24 7.52
N ASN A 25 -5.65 0.53 8.81
CA ASN A 25 -6.86 0.20 9.59
C ASN A 25 -8.04 1.15 9.32
N GLU A 26 -7.78 2.40 8.94
CA GLU A 26 -8.79 3.47 8.79
C GLU A 26 -8.78 4.07 7.37
N VAL A 27 -8.63 3.20 6.37
CA VAL A 27 -8.52 3.62 4.96
C VAL A 27 -9.91 3.91 4.39
N ASN A 28 -10.14 5.16 4.00
CA ASN A 28 -11.31 5.54 3.21
C ASN A 28 -11.15 5.08 1.76
N THR A 29 -12.26 4.70 1.14
CA THR A 29 -12.32 4.41 -0.29
C THR A 29 -13.65 4.89 -0.82
N HIS A 30 -13.70 5.22 -2.11
CA HIS A 30 -14.93 5.61 -2.78
C HIS A 30 -14.96 5.00 -4.18
N ASN A 31 -16.16 4.72 -4.68
CA ASN A 31 -16.32 4.16 -6.01
C ASN A 31 -16.05 5.24 -7.06
N VAL A 32 -15.32 4.87 -8.11
CA VAL A 32 -15.09 5.69 -9.29
C VAL A 32 -15.57 4.88 -10.48
N GLU A 33 -16.50 5.44 -11.25
CA GLU A 33 -17.06 4.77 -12.42
C GLU A 33 -15.96 4.43 -13.42
N SER A 34 -16.05 3.24 -14.02
CA SER A 34 -15.11 2.74 -15.00
C SER A 34 -15.85 1.98 -16.11
N GLU A 35 -15.42 2.22 -17.34
CA GLU A 35 -15.81 1.45 -18.53
C GLU A 35 -14.84 0.29 -18.80
N ILE A 36 -13.66 0.29 -18.15
CA ILE A 36 -12.58 -0.69 -18.37
C ILE A 36 -12.58 -1.77 -17.29
N TYR A 37 -12.76 -1.39 -16.03
CA TYR A 37 -12.62 -2.27 -14.87
C TYR A 37 -13.95 -2.46 -14.14
N SER A 38 -14.19 -3.66 -13.65
CA SER A 38 -15.30 -3.88 -12.72
C SER A 38 -14.96 -3.34 -11.33
N GLU A 39 -15.98 -3.18 -10.47
CA GLU A 39 -15.77 -2.81 -9.07
C GLU A 39 -14.89 -3.85 -8.34
N GLU A 40 -15.01 -5.13 -8.67
CA GLU A 40 -14.18 -6.20 -8.11
C GLU A 40 -12.72 -6.09 -8.55
N ASP A 41 -12.46 -5.72 -9.81
CA ASP A 41 -11.09 -5.50 -10.31
C ASP A 41 -10.40 -4.36 -9.57
N ILE A 42 -11.11 -3.25 -9.36
CA ILE A 42 -10.63 -2.09 -8.61
C ILE A 42 -10.39 -2.46 -7.15
N ALA A 43 -11.34 -3.17 -6.51
CA ALA A 43 -11.20 -3.62 -5.13
C ALA A 43 -9.99 -4.55 -4.96
N ALA A 44 -9.74 -5.45 -5.91
CA ALA A 44 -8.58 -6.33 -5.89
C ALA A 44 -7.26 -5.55 -6.01
N ALA A 45 -7.21 -4.50 -6.83
CA ALA A 45 -6.03 -3.63 -6.95
C ALA A 45 -5.76 -2.86 -5.64
N ILE A 46 -6.81 -2.32 -5.03
CA ILE A 46 -6.75 -1.65 -3.72
C ILE A 46 -6.23 -2.61 -2.65
N ASP A 47 -6.72 -3.86 -2.64
CA ASP A 47 -6.26 -4.88 -1.70
C ASP A 47 -4.79 -5.25 -1.90
N THR A 48 -4.30 -5.25 -3.14
CA THR A 48 -2.86 -5.41 -3.42
C THR A 48 -2.05 -4.27 -2.81
N ILE A 49 -2.48 -3.01 -2.98
CA ILE A 49 -1.76 -1.87 -2.37
C ILE A 49 -1.88 -1.85 -0.86
N LYS A 50 -3.02 -2.22 -0.27
CA LYS A 50 -3.11 -2.33 1.20
C LYS A 50 -2.13 -3.36 1.78
N LYS A 51 -1.89 -4.47 1.07
CA LYS A 51 -0.87 -5.46 1.47
C LYS A 51 0.54 -4.89 1.34
N GLU A 52 0.85 -4.27 0.21
CA GLU A 52 2.13 -3.59 -0.03
C GLU A 52 2.42 -2.53 1.04
N PHE A 53 1.46 -1.63 1.28
CA PHE A 53 1.55 -0.57 2.27
C PHE A 53 1.80 -1.13 3.67
N LYS A 54 1.01 -2.14 4.06
CA LYS A 54 1.17 -2.82 5.34
C LYS A 54 2.52 -3.53 5.50
N SER A 55 3.20 -3.91 4.42
CA SER A 55 4.49 -4.60 4.51
C SER A 55 5.68 -3.64 4.46
N ASN A 56 5.60 -2.60 3.63
CA ASN A 56 6.80 -1.86 3.22
C ASN A 56 6.78 -0.37 3.61
N TRP A 57 5.63 0.18 4.03
CA TRP A 57 5.48 1.62 4.27
C TRP A 57 5.56 1.99 5.76
N ASN A 58 6.65 1.59 6.40
CA ASN A 58 6.92 1.87 7.82
C ASN A 58 6.70 3.34 8.16
N GLY A 59 6.08 3.62 9.32
CA GLY A 59 5.85 5.00 9.77
C GLY A 59 4.83 5.78 8.95
N CYS A 60 4.15 5.14 7.99
CA CYS A 60 3.09 5.76 7.20
C CYS A 60 1.71 5.25 7.61
N THR A 61 0.68 6.09 7.49
CA THR A 61 -0.72 5.74 7.72
C THR A 61 -1.54 6.08 6.49
N LEU A 62 -2.06 5.06 5.81
CA LEU A 62 -2.93 5.23 4.63
C LEU A 62 -4.31 5.72 5.08
N THR A 63 -4.73 6.88 4.59
CA THR A 63 -5.99 7.52 4.99
C THR A 63 -7.07 7.41 3.91
N GLU A 64 -6.66 7.32 2.63
CA GLU A 64 -7.56 7.15 1.50
C GLU A 64 -6.87 6.39 0.36
N ILE A 65 -7.64 5.56 -0.35
CA ILE A 65 -7.22 4.98 -1.64
C ILE A 65 -8.42 4.71 -2.55
N TYR A 66 -8.30 5.07 -3.81
CA TYR A 66 -9.34 4.88 -4.82
C TYR A 66 -8.76 4.80 -6.23
N TYR A 67 -9.58 4.38 -7.18
CA TYR A 67 -9.21 4.29 -8.58
C TYR A 67 -9.04 5.67 -9.21
N ALA A 68 -7.92 5.92 -9.91
CA ALA A 68 -7.61 7.22 -10.51
C ALA A 68 -8.53 7.58 -11.71
N GLY A 69 -9.28 6.61 -12.22
CA GLY A 69 -10.12 6.76 -13.40
C GLY A 69 -9.49 6.21 -14.67
N ASP A 70 -10.34 5.98 -15.67
CA ASP A 70 -10.00 5.33 -16.93
C ASP A 70 -8.96 6.09 -17.74
N ASP A 71 -9.07 7.42 -17.81
CA ASP A 71 -8.13 8.24 -18.56
C ASP A 71 -6.73 8.16 -17.94
N SER A 72 -6.62 8.20 -16.61
CA SER A 72 -5.34 8.03 -15.94
C SER A 72 -4.73 6.65 -16.17
N SER A 73 -5.52 5.59 -16.26
CA SER A 73 -4.98 4.24 -16.52
C SER A 73 -4.57 4.06 -17.98
N LYS A 74 -5.35 4.60 -18.92
CA LYS A 74 -5.01 4.62 -20.36
C LYS A 74 -3.70 5.36 -20.62
N ASP A 75 -3.47 6.50 -19.95
CA ASP A 75 -2.22 7.27 -20.07
C ASP A 75 -0.98 6.51 -19.57
N TYR A 76 -1.17 5.44 -18.80
CA TYR A 76 -0.10 4.61 -18.24
C TYR A 76 0.10 3.28 -18.98
N GLN A 77 -0.55 3.04 -20.13
CA GLN A 77 -0.50 1.75 -20.85
C GLN A 77 0.94 1.26 -21.14
N ASP A 78 1.88 2.16 -21.38
CA ASP A 78 3.31 1.86 -21.53
C ASP A 78 3.90 1.03 -20.37
N TRP A 79 3.34 1.15 -19.16
CA TRP A 79 3.76 0.37 -18.00
C TRP A 79 3.39 -1.11 -18.12
N ALA A 80 2.23 -1.44 -18.69
CA ALA A 80 1.89 -2.84 -18.95
C ALA A 80 2.86 -3.46 -19.96
N ASP A 81 3.14 -2.75 -21.07
CA ASP A 81 4.04 -3.21 -22.12
C ASP A 81 5.46 -3.49 -21.60
N ARG A 82 6.01 -2.58 -20.79
CA ARG A 82 7.37 -2.71 -20.22
C ARG A 82 7.48 -3.78 -19.13
N ASN A 83 6.35 -4.18 -18.53
CA ASN A 83 6.29 -5.23 -17.51
C ASN A 83 5.78 -6.57 -18.06
N ASN A 84 5.65 -6.72 -19.39
CA ASN A 84 5.12 -7.93 -20.03
C ASN A 84 3.73 -8.32 -19.51
N ALA A 85 2.89 -7.32 -19.28
CA ALA A 85 1.53 -7.44 -18.79
C ALA A 85 0.52 -6.98 -19.86
N ASP A 86 -0.75 -7.26 -19.65
CA ASP A 86 -1.83 -6.91 -20.59
C ASP A 86 -2.59 -5.65 -20.15
N GLU A 87 -2.65 -5.40 -18.84
CA GLU A 87 -3.48 -4.36 -18.23
C GLU A 87 -2.67 -3.56 -17.21
N VAL A 88 -3.02 -2.28 -17.05
CA VAL A 88 -2.48 -1.37 -16.04
C VAL A 88 -3.61 -0.60 -15.35
N ILE A 89 -3.54 -0.52 -14.03
CA ILE A 89 -4.47 0.27 -13.23
C ILE A 89 -3.69 1.26 -12.37
N VAL A 90 -4.16 2.50 -12.34
CA VAL A 90 -3.60 3.56 -11.48
C VAL A 90 -4.56 3.82 -10.32
N LEU A 91 -4.03 3.79 -9.10
CA LEU A 91 -4.75 4.22 -7.90
C LEU A 91 -4.17 5.54 -7.39
N LEU A 92 -5.02 6.36 -6.80
CA LEU A 92 -4.61 7.54 -6.02
C LEU A 92 -4.78 7.25 -4.54
N SER A 93 -3.88 7.80 -3.74
CA SER A 93 -3.95 7.70 -2.30
C SER A 93 -3.55 8.98 -1.59
N SER A 94 -4.01 9.06 -0.36
CA SER A 94 -3.52 10.01 0.63
C SER A 94 -3.03 9.25 1.86
N PHE A 95 -1.90 9.69 2.42
CA PHE A 95 -1.31 9.08 3.61
C PHE A 95 -0.49 10.09 4.42
N ASP A 96 -0.42 9.85 5.72
CA ASP A 96 0.40 10.60 6.65
C ASP A 96 1.72 9.89 6.93
N VAL A 97 2.79 10.67 7.10
CA VAL A 97 4.14 10.20 7.43
C VAL A 97 4.48 10.70 8.83
N ASP A 98 4.85 9.78 9.71
CA ASP A 98 5.25 10.12 11.07
C ASP A 98 6.63 10.80 11.13
N SER A 99 7.15 11.02 12.34
CA SER A 99 8.44 11.68 12.55
C SER A 99 9.66 10.92 12.03
N SER A 100 9.52 9.65 11.63
CA SER A 100 10.62 8.83 11.09
C SER A 100 10.94 9.16 9.62
N GLY A 101 9.97 9.65 8.84
CA GLY A 101 10.12 9.79 7.39
C GLY A 101 10.15 8.45 6.63
N GLY A 102 9.63 7.38 7.25
CA GLY A 102 9.67 6.04 6.72
C GLY A 102 11.09 5.48 6.66
N ASP A 103 11.57 5.15 5.47
CA ASP A 103 12.95 4.72 5.22
C ASP A 103 13.92 5.90 4.94
N GLY A 104 13.42 7.14 5.03
CA GLY A 104 14.15 8.37 4.73
C GLY A 104 13.89 8.94 3.34
N SER A 105 13.06 8.28 2.51
CA SER A 105 12.61 8.80 1.21
C SER A 105 11.46 9.80 1.31
N LEU A 106 10.75 9.82 2.44
CA LEU A 106 9.57 10.67 2.67
C LEU A 106 9.87 11.79 3.68
N ASN A 107 9.15 12.90 3.54
CA ASN A 107 9.26 14.03 4.46
C ASN A 107 8.59 13.68 5.80
N PRO A 108 9.31 13.74 6.94
CA PRO A 108 8.71 13.47 8.24
C PRO A 108 7.59 14.47 8.60
N ASN A 109 6.58 14.01 9.34
CA ASN A 109 5.45 14.82 9.81
C ASN A 109 4.71 15.55 8.68
N SER A 110 4.45 14.85 7.57
CA SER A 110 3.78 15.42 6.40
C SER A 110 2.66 14.54 5.90
N THR A 111 1.79 15.12 5.08
CA THR A 111 0.71 14.41 4.38
C THR A 111 0.99 14.44 2.89
N TYR A 112 0.95 13.27 2.28
CA TYR A 112 1.02 13.10 0.83
C TYR A 112 -0.40 12.90 0.32
N ASN A 113 -0.78 13.65 -0.71
CA ASN A 113 -2.06 13.53 -1.40
C ASN A 113 -1.80 13.23 -2.87
N ASP A 114 -2.78 12.64 -3.56
CA ASP A 114 -2.70 12.29 -4.98
C ASP A 114 -1.47 11.44 -5.34
N TRP A 115 -0.98 10.65 -4.38
CA TRP A 115 0.14 9.74 -4.58
C TRP A 115 -0.31 8.57 -5.44
N LYS A 116 0.38 8.33 -6.55
CA LYS A 116 0.00 7.30 -7.52
C LYS A 116 0.58 5.95 -7.15
N TRP A 117 -0.20 4.91 -7.39
CA TRP A 117 0.23 3.52 -7.40
C TRP A 117 -0.04 2.93 -8.77
N ILE A 118 0.97 2.33 -9.37
CA ILE A 118 0.88 1.73 -10.69
C ILE A 118 0.94 0.22 -10.50
N LEU A 119 -0.16 -0.45 -10.88
CA LEU A 119 -0.25 -1.90 -10.85
C LEU A 119 -0.48 -2.44 -12.25
N VAL A 120 0.09 -3.60 -12.55
CA VAL A 120 -0.11 -4.30 -13.81
C VAL A 120 -0.61 -5.72 -13.57
N ARG A 121 -1.26 -6.31 -14.56
CA ARG A 121 -1.60 -7.74 -14.57
C ARG A 121 -1.59 -8.30 -15.98
N THR A 122 -1.36 -9.60 -16.11
CA THR A 122 -1.77 -10.34 -17.31
C THR A 122 -3.28 -10.52 -17.31
N ASN A 123 -3.89 -10.74 -18.47
CA ASN A 123 -5.33 -10.85 -18.67
C ASN A 123 -6.01 -11.79 -17.66
N GLY A 124 -6.81 -11.23 -16.75
CA GLY A 124 -7.51 -11.95 -15.68
C GLY A 124 -6.61 -12.51 -14.56
N GLY A 125 -5.34 -12.11 -14.53
CA GLY A 125 -4.35 -12.45 -13.50
C GLY A 125 -4.48 -11.59 -12.25
N GLN A 126 -3.53 -11.76 -11.31
CA GLN A 126 -3.49 -10.94 -10.10
C GLN A 126 -2.74 -9.62 -10.35
N TRP A 127 -3.23 -8.55 -9.74
CA TRP A 127 -2.54 -7.25 -9.75
C TRP A 127 -1.19 -7.32 -9.06
N GLN A 128 -0.18 -6.73 -9.70
CA GLN A 128 1.18 -6.59 -9.21
C GLN A 128 1.54 -5.11 -9.15
N HIS A 129 1.93 -4.63 -7.97
CA HIS A 129 2.51 -3.29 -7.83
C HIS A 129 3.88 -3.24 -8.52
N VAL A 130 4.09 -2.24 -9.38
CA VAL A 130 5.35 -2.08 -10.14
C VAL A 130 6.04 -0.75 -9.91
N ASP A 131 5.30 0.32 -9.58
CA ASP A 131 5.87 1.62 -9.23
C ASP A 131 4.87 2.52 -8.50
N HIS A 132 5.36 3.62 -7.93
CA HIS A 132 4.57 4.61 -7.20
C HIS A 132 5.24 5.99 -7.14
N GLY A 133 4.46 7.05 -6.93
CA GLY A 133 4.99 8.40 -6.76
C GLY A 133 4.16 9.51 -7.41
N TYR A 134 4.83 10.65 -7.66
CA TYR A 134 4.26 11.83 -8.32
C TYR A 134 4.54 11.86 -9.82
#